data_AF-A0A8T5J257-F1
#
_entry.id   AF-A0A8T5J257-F1
#
_cell.length_a   1.000
_cell.length_b   1.000
_cell.length_c   1.000
_cell.angle_alpha   90.00
_cell.angle_beta   90.00
_cell.angle_gamma   90.00
#
_symmetry.space_group_name_H-M   'P 1'
#
loop_
_entity.id
_entity.type
_entity.pdbx_description
1 polymer ?
#
loop_
_entity_poly.entity_id
_entity_poly.type
_entity_poly.pdbx_seq_one_letter_code
_entity_poly.pdbx_strand_id
1 'polypeptide(L)'
;MRIDRIHGFLDNLRLYLMEGENRGFFPNYIDNVSSGIILANENSLIDSPSISSSPPGRIASESVKLELMSGNRDVLAVMEKMEKRKDCSFFPGTFLRDFGGYYVPAMPVFLGGELVQIRIKQTSPIYVADYQELAKIFLGDRFDPDEHYGQTFYEEPTKGLMKMVKSDRDSQIVTSPVEIGGLNILPVICNEFNLISNRTPHSRLDGILHSSDSLYDSESHAIESAQVILHQMKSSGKIQTPFIYAISHIGEEANFSGKFLYDGKKLQKVD
;
A
#
# COMPACT_ATOMS: atom_id res chain seq x y z
N MET A 1 17.32 -27.09 0.96
CA MET A 1 16.36 -26.68 -0.08
C MET A 1 15.52 -25.46 0.31
N ARG A 2 14.70 -25.46 1.39
CA ARG A 2 13.92 -24.25 1.78
C ARG A 2 14.82 -23.08 2.22
N ILE A 3 15.84 -23.35 3.04
CA ILE A 3 16.76 -22.33 3.52
C ILE A 3 17.52 -21.64 2.38
N ASP A 4 17.94 -22.41 1.37
CA ASP A 4 18.64 -21.90 0.18
C ASP A 4 17.73 -20.98 -0.64
N ARG A 5 16.43 -21.31 -0.75
CA ARG A 5 15.43 -20.43 -1.38
C ARG A 5 15.24 -19.13 -0.60
N ILE A 6 15.24 -19.19 0.73
CA ILE A 6 15.12 -18.00 1.58
C ILE A 6 16.32 -17.07 1.39
N HIS A 7 17.55 -17.61 1.37
CA HIS A 7 18.74 -16.80 1.11
C HIS A 7 18.71 -16.22 -0.31
N GLY A 8 18.42 -17.02 -1.32
CA GLY A 8 18.28 -16.52 -2.69
C GLY A 8 17.20 -15.44 -2.83
N PHE A 9 16.10 -15.53 -2.09
CA PHE A 9 15.07 -14.49 -2.04
C PHE A 9 15.63 -13.18 -1.44
N LEU A 10 16.31 -13.25 -0.30
CA LEU A 10 16.88 -12.10 0.39
C LEU A 10 17.97 -11.39 -0.43
N ASP A 11 18.81 -12.15 -1.12
CA ASP A 11 19.88 -11.63 -1.99
C ASP A 11 19.30 -10.81 -3.17
N ASN A 12 18.14 -11.24 -3.68
CA ASN A 12 17.43 -10.59 -4.78
C ASN A 12 16.48 -9.48 -4.32
N LEU A 13 16.15 -9.40 -3.03
CA LEU A 13 15.30 -8.36 -2.49
C LEU A 13 16.03 -7.01 -2.48
N ARG A 14 15.36 -5.98 -2.97
CA ARG A 14 15.79 -4.58 -3.03
C ARG A 14 14.71 -3.77 -2.33
N LEU A 15 15.12 -3.00 -1.33
CA LEU A 15 14.22 -2.14 -0.58
C LEU A 15 14.41 -0.72 -1.09
N TYR A 16 13.31 -0.10 -1.48
CA TYR A 16 13.29 1.26 -1.98
C TYR A 16 12.63 2.16 -0.96
N LEU A 17 13.35 3.20 -0.56
CA LEU A 17 12.87 4.29 0.29
C LEU A 17 12.72 5.54 -0.57
N MET A 18 11.56 6.18 -0.51
CA MET A 18 11.44 7.57 -0.94
C MET A 18 11.85 8.45 0.23
N GLU A 19 12.82 9.33 0.02
CA GLU A 19 13.23 10.32 1.02
C GLU A 19 12.94 11.75 0.53
N GLY A 20 12.33 12.58 1.37
CA GLY A 20 12.24 14.04 1.19
C GLY A 20 11.36 14.55 0.03
N GLU A 21 11.77 15.66 -0.59
CA GLU A 21 11.08 16.35 -1.71
C GLU A 21 11.01 15.52 -3.02
N ASN A 22 11.57 14.30 -3.01
CA ASN A 22 11.70 13.41 -4.16
C ASN A 22 10.46 12.56 -4.44
N ARG A 23 9.25 13.10 -4.23
CA ARG A 23 7.96 12.41 -4.47
C ARG A 23 7.72 11.93 -5.92
N GLY A 24 8.66 12.20 -6.84
CA GLY A 24 8.66 11.71 -8.23
C GLY A 24 9.79 10.73 -8.59
N PHE A 25 10.57 10.18 -7.65
CA PHE A 25 11.75 9.36 -7.98
C PHE A 25 11.49 7.88 -8.22
N PHE A 26 10.42 7.29 -7.67
CA PHE A 26 10.11 5.88 -7.94
C PHE A 26 9.83 5.60 -9.44
N PRO A 27 9.10 6.47 -10.18
CA PRO A 27 9.00 6.39 -11.65
C PRO A 27 10.33 6.32 -12.40
N ASN A 28 11.37 6.99 -11.89
CA ASN A 28 12.71 7.01 -12.48
C ASN A 28 13.56 5.83 -12.00
N TYR A 29 13.32 5.34 -10.78
CA TYR A 29 13.99 4.16 -10.24
C TYR A 29 13.70 2.92 -11.11
N ILE A 30 12.45 2.74 -11.55
CA ILE A 30 12.03 1.61 -12.40
C ILE A 30 12.77 1.58 -13.74
N ASP A 31 13.19 2.73 -14.26
CA ASP A 31 13.95 2.80 -15.50
C ASP A 31 15.35 2.19 -15.36
N ASN A 32 15.89 2.13 -14.13
CA ASN A 32 17.25 1.70 -13.83
C ASN A 32 17.36 0.31 -13.20
N VAL A 33 16.24 -0.34 -12.85
CA VAL A 33 16.25 -1.70 -12.29
C VAL A 33 16.08 -2.73 -13.39
N SER A 34 17.07 -3.62 -13.52
CA SER A 34 17.07 -4.70 -14.51
C SER A 34 16.56 -6.04 -13.98
N SER A 35 16.62 -6.28 -12.66
CA SER A 35 16.21 -7.55 -12.05
C SER A 35 16.00 -7.43 -10.54
N GLY A 36 15.19 -8.32 -9.96
CA GLY A 36 15.08 -8.53 -8.51
C GLY A 36 13.67 -8.37 -7.96
N ILE A 37 13.55 -8.30 -6.63
CA ILE A 37 12.27 -8.10 -5.93
C ILE A 37 12.31 -6.73 -5.29
N ILE A 38 11.41 -5.82 -5.67
CA ILE A 38 11.43 -4.42 -5.26
C ILE A 38 10.26 -4.18 -4.31
N LEU A 39 10.55 -3.90 -3.04
CA LEU A 39 9.57 -3.40 -2.08
C LEU A 39 9.76 -1.89 -1.90
N ALA A 40 8.73 -1.12 -2.23
CA ALA A 40 8.69 0.31 -1.97
C ALA A 40 7.78 0.63 -0.77
N ASN A 41 7.80 1.88 -0.30
CA ASN A 41 6.95 2.36 0.80
C ASN A 41 5.49 2.61 0.35
N GLU A 42 4.58 2.84 1.30
CA GLU A 42 3.11 2.83 1.06
C GLU A 42 2.66 3.92 0.08
N ASN A 43 3.41 5.01 0.01
CA ASN A 43 3.09 6.17 -0.80
C ASN A 43 4.08 6.33 -1.96
N SER A 44 4.66 5.22 -2.43
CA SER A 44 5.75 5.24 -3.41
C SER A 44 5.36 5.72 -4.81
N LEU A 45 4.08 5.57 -5.13
CA LEU A 45 3.51 5.89 -6.43
C LEU A 45 2.26 6.74 -6.18
N ILE A 46 2.33 8.03 -6.46
CA ILE A 46 1.19 8.94 -6.26
C ILE A 46 1.03 9.75 -7.54
N ASP A 47 -0.20 9.88 -8.03
CA ASP A 47 -0.54 10.83 -9.08
C ASP A 47 -0.34 12.24 -8.50
N SER A 48 0.72 12.94 -8.93
CA SER A 48 1.15 14.21 -8.34
C SER A 48 0.85 15.51 -9.12
N PRO A 49 -0.07 15.59 -10.11
CA PRO A 49 -0.56 16.91 -10.46
C PRO A 49 -1.34 17.42 -9.25
N SER A 50 -0.77 18.43 -8.61
CA SER A 50 -1.08 18.76 -7.23
C SER A 50 -2.55 19.13 -7.05
N ILE A 51 -3.13 18.62 -5.96
CA ILE A 51 -4.35 19.18 -5.35
C ILE A 51 -4.14 20.69 -5.07
N SER A 52 -2.89 21.19 -5.05
CA SER A 52 -2.54 22.59 -4.85
C SER A 52 -2.51 23.49 -6.10
N SER A 53 -2.58 22.96 -7.33
CA SER A 53 -2.58 23.82 -8.53
C SER A 53 -3.98 24.29 -8.94
N SER A 54 -5.01 23.73 -8.32
CA SER A 54 -6.38 24.24 -8.41
C SER A 54 -6.69 25.02 -7.13
N PRO A 55 -7.17 26.27 -7.21
CA PRO A 55 -7.74 26.93 -6.05
C PRO A 55 -8.82 26.03 -5.45
N PRO A 56 -8.87 25.82 -4.13
CA PRO A 56 -9.97 25.11 -3.52
C PRO A 56 -11.29 25.75 -3.96
N GLY A 57 -12.12 25.02 -4.70
CA GLY A 57 -13.48 25.43 -5.07
C GLY A 57 -13.78 25.87 -6.49
N ARG A 58 -12.85 25.79 -7.46
CA ARG A 58 -13.22 26.06 -8.86
C ARG A 58 -12.48 25.15 -9.84
N ILE A 59 -13.17 24.12 -10.34
CA ILE A 59 -12.89 23.54 -11.66
C ILE A 59 -13.96 24.08 -12.60
N ALA A 60 -13.54 24.83 -13.62
CA ALA A 60 -14.44 25.40 -14.63
C ALA A 60 -15.10 24.28 -15.45
N SER A 61 -16.33 24.52 -15.87
CA SER A 61 -17.28 23.54 -16.45
C SER A 61 -16.90 22.95 -17.82
N GLU A 62 -15.84 23.41 -18.48
CA GLU A 62 -15.66 23.16 -19.92
C GLU A 62 -14.46 22.26 -20.31
N SER A 63 -13.80 21.59 -19.37
CA SER A 63 -12.71 20.66 -19.76
C SER A 63 -12.47 19.53 -18.76
N VAL A 64 -13.57 18.95 -18.28
CA VAL A 64 -13.56 17.65 -17.63
C VAL A 64 -13.40 16.57 -18.71
N LYS A 65 -12.16 16.36 -19.17
CA LYS A 65 -11.86 15.08 -19.81
C LYS A 65 -12.09 14.02 -18.74
N LEU A 66 -13.06 13.13 -18.95
CA LEU A 66 -13.34 12.02 -18.04
C LEU A 66 -12.08 11.15 -17.75
N GLU A 67 -11.09 11.19 -18.63
CA GLU A 67 -9.74 10.61 -18.42
C GLU A 67 -8.89 11.35 -17.37
N LEU A 68 -9.11 12.65 -17.15
CA LEU A 68 -8.48 13.44 -16.06
C LEU A 68 -9.15 13.20 -14.69
N MET A 69 -10.36 12.62 -14.64
CA MET A 69 -11.08 12.36 -13.38
C MET A 69 -10.69 11.05 -12.70
N SER A 70 -10.03 10.11 -13.41
CA SER A 70 -9.58 8.85 -12.81
C SER A 70 -8.33 9.00 -11.95
N GLY A 71 -7.64 10.16 -11.94
CA GLY A 71 -6.56 10.50 -11.01
C GLY A 71 -5.49 9.43 -10.80
N ASN A 72 -5.24 8.59 -11.82
CA ASN A 72 -4.28 7.50 -11.79
C ASN A 72 -3.32 7.59 -12.99
N ARG A 73 -3.21 8.73 -13.68
CA ARG A 73 -2.52 8.77 -14.97
C ARG A 73 -1.02 8.46 -14.81
N ASP A 74 -0.37 9.11 -13.85
CA ASP A 74 1.06 8.88 -13.60
C ASP A 74 1.28 7.50 -12.97
N VAL A 75 0.34 7.06 -12.13
CA VAL A 75 0.31 5.70 -11.55
C VAL A 75 0.29 4.64 -12.66
N LEU A 76 -0.64 4.73 -13.60
CA LEU A 76 -0.80 3.80 -14.72
C LEU A 76 0.40 3.84 -15.67
N ALA A 77 0.92 5.03 -15.99
CA ALA A 77 2.11 5.15 -16.84
C ALA A 77 3.34 4.45 -16.23
N VAL A 78 3.44 4.45 -14.90
CA VAL A 78 4.52 3.75 -14.18
C VAL A 78 4.26 2.24 -14.10
N MET A 79 3.01 1.82 -13.91
CA MET A 79 2.62 0.41 -14.00
C MET A 79 2.97 -0.19 -15.38
N GLU A 80 2.72 0.53 -16.47
CA GLU A 80 3.13 0.12 -17.83
C GLU A 80 4.65 -0.05 -17.96
N LYS A 81 5.46 0.72 -17.22
CA LYS A 81 6.91 0.50 -17.18
C LYS A 81 7.25 -0.80 -16.43
N MET A 82 6.57 -1.10 -15.33
CA MET A 82 6.77 -2.35 -14.58
C MET A 82 6.40 -3.58 -15.41
N GLU A 83 5.35 -3.50 -16.22
CA GLU A 83 4.93 -4.59 -17.12
C GLU A 83 6.03 -4.98 -18.13
N LYS A 84 6.89 -4.02 -18.50
CA LYS A 84 8.01 -4.24 -19.42
C LYS A 84 9.23 -4.87 -18.73
N ARG A 85 9.23 -5.02 -17.40
CA ARG A 85 10.36 -5.52 -16.59
C ARG A 85 10.11 -6.98 -16.15
N LYS A 86 10.34 -7.91 -17.09
CA LYS A 86 10.06 -9.35 -16.89
C LYS A 86 10.94 -10.07 -15.87
N ASP A 87 12.08 -9.49 -15.52
CA ASP A 87 13.01 -10.07 -14.53
C ASP A 87 12.84 -9.44 -13.13
N CYS A 88 11.77 -8.66 -12.95
CA CYS A 88 11.48 -7.95 -11.70
C CYS A 88 10.12 -8.35 -11.13
N SER A 89 10.04 -8.31 -9.80
CA SER A 89 8.79 -8.31 -9.06
C SER A 89 8.66 -6.99 -8.30
N PHE A 90 7.51 -6.32 -8.38
CA PHE A 90 7.30 -5.02 -7.73
C PHE A 90 6.14 -5.04 -6.74
N PHE A 91 6.37 -4.40 -5.60
CA PHE A 91 5.41 -4.20 -4.52
C PHE A 91 5.34 -2.70 -4.15
N PRO A 92 4.92 -1.82 -5.09
CA PRO A 92 4.76 -0.40 -4.81
C PRO A 92 3.52 -0.15 -3.96
N GLY A 93 3.64 0.74 -2.97
CA GLY A 93 2.47 1.38 -2.40
C GLY A 93 1.99 2.53 -3.30
N THR A 94 0.68 2.67 -3.43
CA THR A 94 0.03 3.73 -4.22
C THR A 94 -1.27 4.18 -3.59
N PHE A 95 -1.81 5.31 -4.04
CA PHE A 95 -3.20 5.67 -3.84
C PHE A 95 -3.92 5.53 -5.18
N LEU A 96 -4.87 4.60 -5.28
CA LEU A 96 -5.73 4.49 -6.46
C LEU A 96 -6.98 5.33 -6.26
N ARG A 97 -7.32 6.14 -7.25
CA ARG A 97 -8.59 6.86 -7.30
C ARG A 97 -9.62 6.05 -8.09
N ASP A 98 -10.84 5.94 -7.58
CA ASP A 98 -11.95 5.36 -8.34
C ASP A 98 -12.81 6.42 -9.06
N PHE A 99 -13.73 5.97 -9.90
CA PHE A 99 -14.67 6.84 -10.64
C PHE A 99 -15.63 7.64 -9.73
N GLY A 100 -15.72 7.31 -8.44
CA GLY A 100 -16.51 8.04 -7.46
C GLY A 100 -15.71 9.11 -6.71
N GLY A 101 -14.45 9.34 -7.08
CA GLY A 101 -13.60 10.32 -6.43
C GLY A 101 -13.01 9.84 -5.10
N TYR A 102 -12.99 8.54 -4.83
CA TYR A 102 -12.39 8.01 -3.61
C TYR A 102 -10.95 7.57 -3.83
N TYR A 103 -10.05 7.94 -2.91
CA TYR A 103 -8.71 7.37 -2.85
C TYR A 103 -8.68 6.17 -1.91
N VAL A 104 -8.13 5.07 -2.41
CA VAL A 104 -7.85 3.87 -1.63
C VAL A 104 -6.34 3.60 -1.63
N PRO A 105 -5.71 3.47 -0.45
CA PRO A 105 -4.33 2.99 -0.39
C PRO A 105 -4.29 1.56 -0.91
N ALA A 106 -3.36 1.30 -1.81
CA ALA A 106 -3.27 0.05 -2.53
C ALA A 106 -1.82 -0.35 -2.76
N MET A 107 -1.63 -1.63 -3.09
CA MET A 107 -0.37 -2.19 -3.54
C MET A 107 -0.64 -3.09 -4.74
N PRO A 108 -0.45 -2.59 -5.97
CA PRO A 108 -0.28 -3.42 -7.15
C PRO A 108 0.88 -4.40 -6.93
N VAL A 109 0.70 -5.65 -7.32
CA VAL A 109 1.72 -6.69 -7.23
C VAL A 109 2.05 -7.14 -8.64
N PHE A 110 3.28 -6.85 -9.06
CA PHE A 110 3.81 -7.30 -10.34
C PHE A 110 4.77 -8.47 -10.12
N LEU A 111 4.58 -9.56 -10.85
CA LEU A 111 5.51 -10.69 -10.90
C LEU A 111 5.93 -10.92 -12.35
N GLY A 112 7.20 -10.73 -12.65
CA GLY A 112 7.74 -10.96 -13.99
C GLY A 112 7.06 -10.13 -15.08
N GLY A 113 6.68 -8.88 -14.76
CA GLY A 113 5.97 -7.98 -15.67
C GLY A 113 4.46 -8.24 -15.78
N GLU A 114 3.88 -9.16 -15.00
CA GLU A 114 2.43 -9.38 -14.96
C GLU A 114 1.83 -8.80 -13.69
N LEU A 115 0.75 -8.01 -13.82
CA LEU A 115 -0.06 -7.57 -12.69
C LEU A 115 -0.91 -8.74 -12.17
N VAL A 116 -0.44 -9.42 -11.13
CA VAL A 116 -1.11 -10.61 -10.60
C VAL A 116 -2.17 -10.30 -9.54
N GLN A 117 -2.04 -9.14 -8.88
CA GLN A 117 -2.94 -8.74 -7.80
C GLN A 117 -2.92 -7.21 -7.62
N ILE A 118 -4.04 -6.62 -7.22
CA ILE A 118 -4.08 -5.30 -6.57
C ILE A 118 -4.58 -5.51 -5.15
N ARG A 119 -3.75 -5.22 -4.16
CA ARG A 119 -4.13 -5.29 -2.74
C ARG A 119 -4.66 -3.93 -2.31
N ILE A 120 -5.83 -3.90 -1.70
CA ILE A 120 -6.41 -2.67 -1.12
C ILE A 120 -6.26 -2.74 0.40
N LYS A 121 -5.78 -1.64 1.00
CA LYS A 121 -5.56 -1.55 2.45
C LYS A 121 -6.89 -1.60 3.22
N GLN A 122 -7.05 -2.60 4.09
CA GLN A 122 -8.28 -2.83 4.87
C GLN A 122 -8.46 -1.85 6.02
N THR A 123 -7.38 -1.33 6.57
CA THR A 123 -7.36 -0.54 7.80
C THR A 123 -7.58 0.94 7.58
N SER A 124 -7.45 1.43 6.35
CA SER A 124 -7.59 2.87 6.09
C SER A 124 -9.04 3.33 6.02
N PRO A 125 -9.33 4.56 6.48
CA PRO A 125 -10.53 5.27 6.05
C PRO A 125 -10.44 5.51 4.54
N ILE A 126 -11.58 5.44 3.85
CA ILE A 126 -11.65 5.85 2.45
C ILE A 126 -11.53 7.39 2.43
N TYR A 127 -10.55 7.92 1.70
CA TYR A 127 -10.40 9.37 1.54
C TYR A 127 -11.27 9.83 0.38
N VAL A 128 -12.06 10.87 0.59
CA VAL A 128 -12.91 11.46 -0.47
C VAL A 128 -12.16 12.64 -1.08
N ALA A 129 -11.82 12.55 -2.36
CA ALA A 129 -11.13 13.60 -3.12
C ALA A 129 -12.03 14.82 -3.37
N ASP A 130 -13.31 14.54 -3.63
CA ASP A 130 -14.31 15.54 -3.98
C ASP A 130 -15.59 15.30 -3.15
N TYR A 131 -15.60 15.89 -1.97
CA TYR A 131 -16.74 15.80 -1.06
C TYR A 131 -18.01 16.44 -1.68
N GLN A 132 -17.86 17.41 -2.59
CA GLN A 132 -18.98 18.15 -3.15
C GLN A 132 -19.75 17.31 -4.18
N GLU A 133 -19.07 16.54 -5.02
CA GLU A 133 -19.72 15.65 -5.98
C GLU A 133 -20.50 14.53 -5.28
N LEU A 134 -19.91 13.96 -4.22
CA LEU A 134 -20.59 12.99 -3.36
C LEU A 134 -21.79 13.59 -2.62
N ALA A 135 -21.64 14.79 -2.06
CA ALA A 135 -22.75 15.47 -1.39
C ALA A 135 -23.89 15.78 -2.38
N LYS A 136 -23.60 16.16 -3.63
CA LYS A 136 -24.62 16.38 -4.69
C LYS A 136 -25.38 15.10 -5.06
N ILE A 137 -24.69 13.97 -5.21
CA ILE A 137 -25.33 12.68 -5.58
C ILE A 137 -26.31 12.22 -4.49
N PHE A 138 -25.99 12.45 -3.21
CA PHE A 138 -26.75 11.88 -2.10
C PHE A 138 -27.71 12.86 -1.41
N LEU A 139 -27.39 14.15 -1.36
CA LEU A 139 -28.27 15.19 -0.80
C LEU A 139 -29.15 15.85 -1.86
N GLY A 140 -28.81 15.70 -3.15
CA GLY A 140 -29.56 16.28 -4.27
C GLY A 140 -29.75 17.79 -4.08
N ASP A 141 -30.99 18.24 -4.19
CA ASP A 141 -31.38 19.65 -4.05
C ASP A 141 -31.17 20.23 -2.64
N ARG A 142 -30.82 19.39 -1.64
CA ARG A 142 -30.50 19.84 -0.26
C ARG A 142 -29.04 20.18 -0.07
N PHE A 143 -28.20 19.96 -1.08
CA PHE A 143 -26.80 20.37 -1.03
C PHE A 143 -26.68 21.88 -1.31
N ASP A 144 -26.44 22.66 -0.26
CA ASP A 144 -26.00 24.05 -0.41
C ASP A 144 -24.47 24.12 -0.29
N PRO A 145 -23.74 24.39 -1.40
CA PRO A 145 -22.29 24.48 -1.36
C PRO A 145 -21.78 25.63 -0.48
N ASP A 146 -22.57 26.67 -0.23
CA ASP A 146 -22.13 27.85 0.52
C ASP A 146 -22.22 27.67 2.05
N GLU A 147 -23.07 26.76 2.55
CA GLU A 147 -23.19 26.45 3.99
C GLU A 147 -22.17 25.41 4.49
N HIS A 148 -21.56 24.62 3.58
CA HIS A 148 -20.75 23.44 3.94
C HIS A 148 -19.24 23.66 3.72
N TYR A 149 -18.85 24.89 3.38
CA TYR A 149 -17.44 25.29 3.26
C TYR A 149 -16.81 25.45 4.65
N GLY A 150 -15.93 24.52 5.02
CA GLY A 150 -15.00 24.72 6.14
C GLY A 150 -15.37 24.03 7.45
N GLN A 151 -16.43 23.23 7.50
CA GLN A 151 -16.68 22.38 8.66
C GLN A 151 -16.23 20.94 8.34
N THR A 152 -15.20 20.49 9.05
CA THR A 152 -14.83 19.07 9.22
C THR A 152 -16.04 18.32 9.80
N PHE A 153 -17.00 17.97 8.95
CA PHE A 153 -18.25 17.37 9.40
C PHE A 153 -18.16 15.86 9.41
N TYR A 154 -18.01 15.39 10.64
CA TYR A 154 -18.59 14.16 11.13
C TYR A 154 -20.12 14.25 11.06
N GLU A 155 -20.76 13.74 9.99
CA GLU A 155 -22.21 13.45 10.01
C GLU A 155 -22.49 11.96 9.81
N GLU A 156 -23.47 11.44 10.56
CA GLU A 156 -23.79 10.02 10.70
C GLU A 156 -24.32 9.30 9.42
N PRO A 157 -25.06 9.95 8.50
CA PRO A 157 -25.55 9.27 7.28
C PRO A 157 -24.41 8.93 6.32
N THR A 158 -23.44 9.83 6.18
CA THR A 158 -22.21 9.64 5.39
C THR A 158 -21.29 8.59 5.99
N LYS A 159 -21.21 8.49 7.34
CA LYS A 159 -20.58 7.35 8.00
C LYS A 159 -21.25 6.02 7.64
N GLY A 160 -22.58 5.98 7.57
CA GLY A 160 -23.33 4.79 7.19
C GLY A 160 -23.01 4.32 5.77
N LEU A 161 -22.98 5.25 4.81
CA LEU A 161 -22.63 4.98 3.42
C LEU A 161 -21.16 4.61 3.24
N MET A 162 -20.22 5.36 3.84
CA MET A 162 -18.79 5.01 3.85
C MET A 162 -18.57 3.66 4.49
N LYS A 163 -19.31 3.31 5.55
CA LYS A 163 -19.26 1.99 6.20
C LYS A 163 -19.85 0.89 5.31
N MET A 164 -20.89 1.15 4.53
CA MET A 164 -21.43 0.19 3.55
C MET A 164 -20.47 -0.04 2.38
N VAL A 165 -19.95 1.02 1.76
CA VAL A 165 -18.96 0.92 0.68
C VAL A 165 -17.67 0.26 1.19
N LYS A 166 -17.22 0.63 2.39
CA LYS A 166 -16.11 -0.02 3.07
C LYS A 166 -16.41 -1.50 3.36
N SER A 167 -17.59 -1.84 3.86
CA SER A 167 -17.95 -3.23 4.15
C SER A 167 -18.04 -4.10 2.90
N ASP A 168 -18.57 -3.55 1.80
CA ASP A 168 -18.66 -4.24 0.52
C ASP A 168 -17.26 -4.44 -0.09
N ARG A 169 -16.41 -3.41 -0.05
CA ARG A 169 -15.00 -3.52 -0.45
C ARG A 169 -14.21 -4.45 0.45
N ASP A 170 -14.34 -4.35 1.76
CA ASP A 170 -13.69 -5.21 2.75
C ASP A 170 -14.04 -6.69 2.52
N SER A 171 -15.26 -6.99 2.04
CA SER A 171 -15.68 -8.35 1.70
C SER A 171 -15.05 -8.90 0.41
N GLN A 172 -14.55 -8.03 -0.47
CA GLN A 172 -13.90 -8.37 -1.74
C GLN A 172 -12.36 -8.41 -1.64
N ILE A 173 -11.78 -8.02 -0.49
CA ILE A 173 -10.32 -7.97 -0.32
C ILE A 173 -9.76 -9.37 -0.08
N VAL A 174 -9.11 -9.90 -1.12
CA VAL A 174 -8.34 -11.14 -1.08
C VAL A 174 -6.98 -10.87 -0.42
N THR A 175 -6.86 -11.10 0.89
CA THR A 175 -5.54 -11.20 1.55
C THR A 175 -4.91 -12.57 1.24
N SER A 176 -4.46 -12.73 0.00
CA SER A 176 -3.72 -13.93 -0.41
C SER A 176 -2.23 -13.65 -0.47
N PRO A 177 -1.37 -14.59 -0.04
CA PRO A 177 0.04 -14.55 -0.37
C PRO A 177 0.23 -14.72 -1.87
N VAL A 178 1.40 -14.31 -2.34
CA VAL A 178 1.88 -14.56 -3.69
C VAL A 178 3.07 -15.53 -3.63
N GLU A 179 3.19 -16.41 -4.61
CA GLU A 179 4.31 -17.34 -4.70
C GLU A 179 5.48 -16.70 -5.46
N ILE A 180 6.66 -16.66 -4.84
CA ILE A 180 7.88 -16.13 -5.45
C ILE A 180 9.02 -17.10 -5.18
N GLY A 181 9.58 -17.70 -6.23
CA GLY A 181 10.65 -18.70 -6.07
C GLY A 181 10.26 -19.90 -5.21
N GLY A 182 8.96 -20.26 -5.19
CA GLY A 182 8.41 -21.33 -4.34
C GLY A 182 8.31 -20.97 -2.85
N LEU A 183 8.27 -19.69 -2.51
CA LEU A 183 7.99 -19.17 -1.16
C LEU A 183 6.66 -18.41 -1.16
N ASN A 184 5.86 -18.59 -0.11
CA ASN A 184 4.59 -17.89 0.07
C ASN A 184 4.84 -16.55 0.79
N ILE A 185 4.80 -15.47 0.03
CA ILE A 185 5.08 -14.12 0.51
C ILE A 185 3.79 -13.35 0.67
N LEU A 186 3.56 -12.76 1.84
CA LEU A 186 2.42 -11.88 2.08
C LEU A 186 2.86 -10.41 1.98
N PRO A 187 2.42 -9.67 0.96
CA PRO A 187 2.58 -8.23 0.94
C PRO A 187 1.60 -7.58 1.92
N VAL A 188 2.07 -6.60 2.69
CA VAL A 188 1.30 -5.95 3.77
C VAL A 188 1.48 -4.44 3.70
N ILE A 189 0.38 -3.71 3.85
CA ILE A 189 0.37 -2.26 3.77
C ILE A 189 0.21 -1.67 5.19
N CYS A 190 1.29 -1.10 5.72
CA CYS A 190 1.31 -0.30 6.94
C CYS A 190 0.60 -0.99 8.10
N ASN A 191 -0.33 -0.31 8.77
CA ASN A 191 -1.00 -0.81 9.97
C ASN A 191 -1.84 -2.09 9.77
N GLU A 192 -2.03 -2.59 8.54
CA GLU A 192 -2.54 -3.96 8.32
C GLU A 192 -1.69 -5.01 9.01
N PHE A 193 -0.39 -4.74 9.15
CA PHE A 193 0.55 -5.62 9.83
C PHE A 193 0.10 -5.97 11.25
N ASN A 194 -0.55 -5.04 11.96
CA ASN A 194 -1.08 -5.27 13.31
C ASN A 194 -2.29 -6.23 13.34
N LEU A 195 -2.91 -6.51 12.19
CA LEU A 195 -4.11 -7.35 12.10
C LEU A 195 -3.83 -8.76 11.55
N ILE A 196 -2.67 -8.99 10.93
CA ILE A 196 -2.37 -10.23 10.20
C ILE A 196 -2.34 -11.46 11.10
N SER A 197 -1.96 -11.31 12.38
CA SER A 197 -1.93 -12.42 13.34
C SER A 197 -3.32 -13.03 13.53
N ASN A 198 -4.38 -12.23 13.42
CA ASN A 198 -5.76 -12.67 13.57
C ASN A 198 -6.43 -12.96 12.22
N ARG A 199 -6.19 -12.15 11.19
CA ARG A 199 -6.97 -12.18 9.93
C ARG A 199 -6.41 -13.08 8.85
N THR A 200 -5.16 -13.52 8.93
CA THR A 200 -4.58 -14.40 7.90
C THR A 200 -5.17 -15.81 8.02
N PRO A 201 -5.87 -16.33 6.99
CA PRO A 201 -6.41 -17.69 6.98
C PRO A 201 -5.35 -18.74 6.61
N HIS A 202 -4.22 -18.29 6.08
CA HIS A 202 -3.16 -19.15 5.54
C HIS A 202 -2.25 -19.67 6.65
N SER A 203 -2.11 -20.99 6.69
CA SER A 203 -0.96 -21.63 7.34
C SER A 203 0.14 -21.80 6.29
N ARG A 204 1.39 -21.50 6.65
CA ARG A 204 2.62 -21.58 5.82
C ARG A 204 2.96 -20.34 5.00
N LEU A 205 2.87 -19.16 5.59
CA LEU A 205 3.63 -18.03 5.05
C LEU A 205 5.13 -18.23 5.29
N ASP A 206 5.95 -17.85 4.31
CA ASP A 206 7.41 -17.85 4.38
C ASP A 206 7.99 -16.46 4.61
N GLY A 207 7.24 -15.41 4.23
CA GLY A 207 7.67 -14.05 4.48
C GLY A 207 6.57 -13.00 4.41
N ILE A 208 6.88 -11.82 4.93
CA ILE A 208 6.11 -10.59 4.79
C ILE A 208 6.97 -9.51 4.14
N LEU A 209 6.39 -8.83 3.15
CA LEU A 209 6.91 -7.59 2.59
C LEU A 209 6.03 -6.44 3.09
N HIS A 210 6.54 -5.66 4.04
CA HIS A 210 5.81 -4.62 4.75
C HIS A 210 6.15 -3.24 4.18
N SER A 211 5.22 -2.68 3.44
CA SER A 211 5.29 -1.31 2.92
C SER A 211 4.61 -0.37 3.90
N SER A 212 5.33 0.59 4.49
CA SER A 212 4.80 1.42 5.57
C SER A 212 5.03 2.92 5.35
N ASP A 213 4.07 3.72 5.77
CA ASP A 213 4.17 5.19 5.88
C ASP A 213 3.65 5.65 7.26
N SER A 214 4.45 6.43 7.98
CA SER A 214 4.13 7.14 9.22
C SER A 214 3.55 6.29 10.36
N LEU A 215 3.83 4.99 10.36
CA LEU A 215 3.42 4.03 11.39
C LEU A 215 4.37 3.94 12.59
N TYR A 216 5.67 4.11 12.37
CA TYR A 216 6.71 3.88 13.36
C TYR A 216 7.55 5.14 13.53
N ASP A 217 7.97 5.39 14.75
CA ASP A 217 8.88 6.49 15.13
C ASP A 217 10.36 6.09 15.04
N SER A 218 10.67 4.80 14.89
CA SER A 218 12.04 4.27 14.80
C SER A 218 12.09 2.84 14.23
N GLU A 219 13.27 2.44 13.72
CA GLU A 219 13.52 1.05 13.28
C GLU A 219 13.39 0.07 14.46
N SER A 220 13.88 0.44 15.65
CA SER A 220 13.79 -0.40 16.86
C SER A 220 12.35 -0.72 17.24
N HIS A 221 11.47 0.28 17.26
CA HIS A 221 10.04 0.07 17.53
C HIS A 221 9.39 -0.84 16.49
N ALA A 222 9.72 -0.66 15.20
CA ALA A 222 9.21 -1.53 14.15
C ALA A 222 9.64 -3.00 14.34
N ILE A 223 10.90 -3.23 14.73
CA ILE A 223 11.43 -4.58 15.00
C ILE A 223 10.74 -5.19 16.22
N GLU A 224 10.59 -4.45 17.32
CA GLU A 224 9.92 -4.94 18.53
C GLU A 224 8.47 -5.34 18.25
N SER A 225 7.73 -4.48 17.55
CA SER A 225 6.34 -4.73 17.12
C SER A 225 6.24 -5.97 16.23
N ALA A 226 7.12 -6.07 15.22
CA ALA A 226 7.18 -7.24 14.35
C ALA A 226 7.52 -8.53 15.10
N GLN A 227 8.42 -8.48 16.06
CA GLN A 227 8.81 -9.67 16.82
C GLN A 227 7.64 -10.22 17.65
N VAL A 228 6.82 -9.33 18.25
CA VAL A 228 5.59 -9.72 18.97
C VAL A 228 4.58 -10.37 18.02
N ILE A 229 4.30 -9.74 16.88
CA ILE A 229 3.32 -10.24 15.90
C ILE A 229 3.77 -11.58 15.31
N LEU A 230 5.04 -11.70 14.89
CA LEU A 230 5.58 -12.95 14.33
C LEU A 230 5.61 -14.07 15.37
N HIS A 231 5.85 -13.76 16.65
CA HIS A 231 5.73 -14.74 17.71
C HIS A 231 4.30 -15.26 17.87
N GLN A 232 3.30 -14.38 17.84
CA GLN A 232 1.88 -14.78 17.86
C GLN A 232 1.51 -15.64 16.64
N MET A 233 1.97 -15.25 15.45
CA MET A 233 1.74 -16.02 14.22
C MET A 233 2.40 -17.40 14.27
N LYS A 234 3.59 -17.50 14.86
CA LYS A 234 4.27 -18.80 15.06
C LYS A 234 3.51 -19.68 16.04
N SER A 235 3.10 -19.13 17.18
CA SER A 235 2.36 -19.87 18.22
C SER A 235 0.99 -20.35 17.74
N SER A 236 0.37 -19.63 16.78
CA SER A 236 -0.87 -20.04 16.11
C SER A 236 -0.66 -20.92 14.87
N GLY A 237 0.58 -21.32 14.56
CA GLY A 237 0.90 -22.21 13.44
C GLY A 237 0.74 -21.57 12.04
N LYS A 238 0.62 -20.25 11.95
CA LYS A 238 0.41 -19.52 10.68
C LYS A 238 1.69 -19.39 9.85
N ILE A 239 2.85 -19.38 10.51
CA ILE A 239 4.16 -19.25 9.86
C ILE A 239 5.08 -20.41 10.20
N GLN A 240 6.11 -20.61 9.38
CA GLN A 240 7.22 -21.52 9.64
C GLN A 240 8.53 -20.77 9.75
N THR A 241 9.44 -21.24 10.61
CA THR A 241 10.76 -20.63 10.81
C THR A 241 11.84 -21.37 10.02
N PRO A 242 12.86 -20.68 9.48
CA PRO A 242 12.99 -19.23 9.50
C PRO A 242 11.94 -18.54 8.62
N PHE A 243 11.64 -17.28 8.95
CA PHE A 243 10.61 -16.47 8.30
C PHE A 243 11.18 -15.12 7.89
N ILE A 244 10.86 -14.65 6.69
CA ILE A 244 11.36 -13.39 6.15
C ILE A 244 10.45 -12.25 6.62
N TYR A 245 11.03 -11.21 7.19
CA TYR A 245 10.35 -9.93 7.36
C TYR A 245 11.17 -8.85 6.69
N ALA A 246 10.59 -8.16 5.72
CA ALA A 246 11.21 -7.00 5.12
C ALA A 246 10.29 -5.80 5.26
N ILE A 247 10.86 -4.65 5.53
CA ILE A 247 10.13 -3.40 5.69
C ILE A 247 10.79 -2.28 4.89
N SER A 248 9.95 -1.50 4.21
CA SER A 248 10.30 -0.16 3.72
C SER A 248 9.37 0.84 4.40
N HIS A 249 9.94 1.76 5.18
CA HIS A 249 9.22 2.69 6.03
C HIS A 249 9.69 4.13 5.79
N ILE A 250 8.73 5.03 5.57
CA ILE A 250 8.93 6.48 5.57
C ILE A 250 8.04 7.11 6.65
N GLY A 251 8.52 8.15 7.32
CA GLY A 251 7.75 8.87 8.33
C GLY A 251 8.39 10.22 8.64
N GLU A 252 7.64 11.11 9.29
CA GLU A 252 8.18 12.42 9.72
C GLU A 252 9.34 12.24 10.70
N GLU A 253 9.26 11.24 11.59
CA GLU A 253 10.22 10.99 12.66
C GLU A 253 11.37 10.06 12.23
N ALA A 254 11.11 9.10 11.33
CA ALA A 254 12.10 8.11 10.92
C ALA A 254 11.88 7.57 9.51
N ASN A 255 12.98 7.43 8.77
CA ASN A 255 13.03 6.74 7.47
C ASN A 255 14.00 5.57 7.59
N PHE A 256 13.52 4.36 7.31
CA PHE A 256 14.36 3.16 7.39
C PHE A 256 13.83 2.02 6.54
N SER A 257 14.74 1.17 6.11
CA SER A 257 14.40 -0.09 5.47
C SER A 257 15.32 -1.18 5.97
N GLY A 258 14.81 -2.40 5.99
CA GLY A 258 15.58 -3.53 6.48
C GLY A 258 14.97 -4.86 6.07
N LYS A 259 15.85 -5.85 5.91
CA LYS A 259 15.50 -7.25 5.73
C LYS A 259 15.89 -8.00 6.99
N PHE A 260 15.02 -8.88 7.43
CA PHE A 260 15.18 -9.58 8.69
C PHE A 260 14.78 -11.04 8.52
N LEU A 261 15.51 -11.90 9.23
CA LEU A 261 15.15 -13.30 9.41
C LEU A 261 14.68 -13.52 10.84
N TYR A 262 13.46 -14.01 10.96
CA TYR A 262 12.91 -14.47 12.22
C TYR A 262 13.21 -15.96 12.42
N ASP A 263 14.05 -16.26 13.40
CA ASP A 263 14.43 -17.65 13.75
C ASP A 263 13.41 -18.35 14.65
N GLY A 264 12.33 -17.65 15.02
CA GLY A 264 11.34 -18.15 15.96
C GLY A 264 11.50 -17.70 17.40
N LYS A 265 12.54 -16.90 17.69
CA LYS A 265 12.78 -16.21 18.95
C LYS A 265 13.04 -14.73 18.72
N LYS A 266 13.88 -14.40 17.73
CA LYS A 266 14.28 -13.03 17.42
C LYS A 266 14.31 -12.75 15.92
N LEU A 267 14.10 -11.47 15.59
CA LEU A 267 14.40 -10.93 14.28
C LEU A 267 15.88 -10.57 14.23
N GLN A 268 16.58 -11.03 13.21
CA GLN A 268 17.98 -10.71 12.95
C GLN A 268 18.07 -9.99 11.63
N LYS A 269 18.70 -8.81 11.60
CA LYS A 269 18.94 -8.09 10.36
C LYS A 269 19.85 -8.91 9.46
N VAL A 270 19.54 -8.91 8.17
CA VAL A 270 20.35 -9.54 7.12
C VAL A 270 20.89 -8.43 6.23
N ASP A 271 22.17 -8.53 5.91
CA ASP A 271 22.88 -7.60 5.04
C ASP A 271 22.41 -7.71 3.57
#